data_AF-A0A0A9D8B5-F1
#
_entry.id   AF-A0A0A9D8B5-F1
#
_cell.length_a   1.000
_cell.length_b   1.000
_cell.length_c   1.000
_cell.angle_alpha   90.00
_cell.angle_beta   90.00
_cell.angle_gamma   90.00
#
_symmetry.space_group_name_H-M   'P 1'
#
loop_
_entity.id
_entity.type
_entity.pdbx_description
1 polymer ?
#
loop_
_entity_poly.entity_id
_entity_poly.type
_entity_poly.pdbx_seq_one_letter_code
_entity_poly.pdbx_strand_id
1 'polypeptide(L)'
;MDRPKSRTAAEIMQRADPSCKIWFVCKGKLICTRDDQKEIEAAISPLLPDFDHDGLHLSPHQDKDEVESELEFYDEIKEACLAAENLMKGALNEYFRREKADEEAVAALQKAKEYHKLYLEEVRKREELEGALANAKREIAQLRQATHPFQKQQNTTMDELQEEMAKKLTLERCMVDMNTDGGTIGQLIEPQKEYVQKQLDHDNSARELQVPLNQTKLTTYSLSSVIQSPFDEDCIPSYFFCPILQEVMRDP
;
A
#
# COMPACT_ATOMS: atom_id res chain seq x y z
N MET A 1 -13.24 36.76 -32.99
CA MET A 1 -12.73 35.75 -32.05
C MET A 1 -13.13 36.16 -30.65
N ASP A 2 -13.68 35.25 -29.84
CA ASP A 2 -14.21 35.59 -28.51
C ASP A 2 -13.07 35.74 -27.48
N ARG A 3 -13.23 36.69 -26.54
CA ARG A 3 -12.31 36.86 -25.40
C ARG A 3 -12.38 35.64 -24.46
N PRO A 4 -11.28 35.25 -23.79
CA PRO A 4 -11.32 34.15 -22.84
C PRO A 4 -12.23 34.47 -21.65
N LYS A 5 -13.08 33.51 -21.26
CA LYS A 5 -14.04 33.65 -20.15
C LYS A 5 -13.38 33.53 -18.77
N SER A 6 -12.21 32.91 -18.70
CA SER A 6 -11.47 32.75 -17.44
C SER A 6 -10.83 34.08 -17.04
N ARG A 7 -10.99 34.46 -15.77
CA ARG A 7 -10.40 35.68 -15.20
C ARG A 7 -8.88 35.70 -15.39
N THR A 8 -8.20 34.60 -15.07
CA THR A 8 -6.74 34.49 -15.20
C THR A 8 -6.30 34.60 -16.66
N ALA A 9 -7.05 33.99 -17.58
CA ALA A 9 -6.74 34.08 -19.00
C ALA A 9 -6.93 35.51 -19.55
N ALA A 10 -7.95 36.22 -19.09
CA ALA A 10 -8.17 37.62 -19.45
C ALA A 10 -7.04 38.53 -18.91
N GLU A 11 -6.60 38.31 -17.67
CA GLU A 11 -5.48 39.06 -17.07
C GLU A 11 -4.16 38.81 -17.80
N ILE A 12 -3.86 37.56 -18.18
CA ILE A 12 -2.68 37.22 -18.98
C ILE A 12 -2.74 37.89 -20.36
N MET A 13 -3.90 37.90 -21.01
CA MET A 13 -4.08 38.51 -22.31
C MET A 13 -3.80 40.02 -22.30
N GLN A 14 -4.10 40.71 -21.19
CA GLN A 14 -3.85 42.15 -21.01
C GLN A 14 -2.41 42.48 -20.58
N ARG A 15 -1.81 41.68 -19.70
CA ARG A 15 -0.51 42.02 -19.08
C ARG A 15 0.70 41.54 -19.85
N ALA A 16 0.54 40.53 -20.70
CA ALA A 16 1.65 40.00 -21.47
C ALA A 16 2.09 41.01 -22.54
N ASP A 17 3.40 41.12 -22.75
CA ASP A 17 4.01 42.03 -23.73
C ASP A 17 3.37 41.84 -25.13
N PRO A 18 3.03 42.90 -25.88
CA PRO A 18 2.35 42.79 -27.18
C PRO A 18 3.03 41.86 -28.20
N SER A 19 4.34 41.65 -28.12
CA SER A 19 5.10 40.77 -29.03
C SER A 19 4.83 39.27 -28.83
N CYS A 20 4.28 38.87 -27.68
CA CYS A 20 4.06 37.45 -27.39
C CYS A 20 2.89 36.85 -28.22
N LYS A 21 3.04 35.61 -28.68
CA LYS A 21 1.93 34.87 -29.31
C LYS A 21 1.30 33.96 -28.28
N ILE A 22 0.04 34.25 -27.92
CA ILE A 22 -0.67 33.56 -26.83
C ILE A 22 -1.87 32.82 -27.40
N TRP A 23 -1.96 31.53 -27.09
CA TRP A 23 -3.06 30.64 -27.46
C TRP A 23 -3.76 30.11 -26.21
N PHE A 24 -5.07 30.32 -26.11
CA PHE A 24 -5.89 29.77 -25.01
C PHE A 24 -6.59 28.49 -25.47
N VAL A 25 -6.29 27.37 -24.82
CA VAL A 25 -6.83 26.03 -25.14
C VAL A 25 -7.59 25.47 -23.94
N CYS A 26 -8.77 24.88 -24.17
CA CYS A 26 -9.50 24.11 -23.15
C CYS A 26 -9.92 22.77 -23.72
N LYS A 27 -9.63 21.68 -23.00
CA LYS A 27 -9.96 20.30 -23.41
C LYS A 27 -9.48 19.98 -24.85
N GLY A 28 -8.28 20.44 -25.19
CA GLY A 28 -7.67 20.23 -26.51
C GLY A 28 -8.25 21.07 -27.65
N LYS A 29 -9.18 22.01 -27.37
CA LYS A 29 -9.75 22.91 -28.38
C LYS A 29 -9.22 24.33 -28.19
N LEU A 30 -8.74 24.94 -29.27
CA LEU A 30 -8.35 26.34 -29.30
C LEU A 30 -9.60 27.21 -29.11
N ILE A 31 -9.60 28.06 -28.08
CA ILE A 31 -10.71 28.95 -27.74
C ILE A 31 -10.47 30.35 -28.33
N CYS A 32 -9.26 30.88 -28.13
CA CYS A 32 -8.93 32.26 -28.45
C CYS A 32 -7.44 32.38 -28.73
N THR A 33 -7.09 33.21 -29.70
CA THR A 33 -5.73 33.68 -29.97
C THR A 33 -5.67 35.16 -29.65
N ARG A 34 -4.54 35.60 -29.10
CA ARG A 34 -4.30 37.03 -29.01
C ARG A 34 -3.94 37.55 -30.39
N ASP A 35 -4.82 38.37 -30.96
CA ASP A 35 -4.59 39.02 -32.24
C ASP A 35 -3.60 40.19 -32.05
N ASP A 36 -2.71 40.39 -33.03
CA ASP A 36 -1.77 41.50 -33.06
C ASP A 36 -2.57 42.80 -33.29
N GLN A 37 -3.02 43.44 -32.22
CA GLN A 37 -3.72 44.72 -32.29
C GLN A 37 -2.72 45.80 -32.77
N LYS A 38 -2.59 45.99 -34.09
CA LYS A 38 -2.01 47.21 -34.67
C LYS A 38 -3.01 48.35 -34.53
N GLU A 39 -3.11 48.91 -33.33
CA GLU A 39 -3.58 50.27 -33.09
C GLU A 39 -2.55 50.94 -32.18
N ILE A 40 -1.50 51.47 -32.81
CA ILE A 40 -0.67 52.50 -32.21
C ILE A 40 -1.30 53.83 -32.65
N GLU A 41 -2.27 54.31 -31.88
CA GLU A 41 -2.47 55.75 -31.73
C GLU A 41 -1.75 56.20 -30.45
N ALA A 42 -0.74 57.05 -30.66
CA ALA A 42 -0.15 57.99 -29.72
C ALA A 42 0.29 57.48 -28.33
N ALA A 43 1.56 57.09 -28.25
CA ALA A 43 2.56 57.58 -27.30
C ALA A 43 3.54 56.46 -26.97
N ILE A 44 4.62 56.37 -27.74
CA ILE A 44 5.98 56.01 -27.30
C ILE A 44 6.85 56.27 -28.54
N SER A 45 7.72 57.28 -28.46
CA SER A 45 8.78 57.54 -29.45
C SER A 45 9.67 56.31 -29.61
N PRO A 46 9.86 55.79 -30.83
CA PRO A 46 11.02 54.99 -31.16
C PRO A 46 12.15 55.93 -31.58
N LEU A 47 13.19 56.04 -30.76
CA LEU A 47 14.48 56.58 -31.21
C LEU A 47 15.13 55.53 -32.12
N LEU A 48 14.84 55.60 -33.41
CA LEU A 48 15.77 55.18 -34.45
C LEU A 48 16.64 56.41 -34.77
N PRO A 49 17.97 56.28 -34.90
CA PRO A 49 18.77 57.31 -35.52
C PRO A 49 18.54 57.24 -37.04
N ASP A 50 17.84 58.25 -37.57
CA ASP A 50 17.83 58.56 -39.01
C ASP A 50 19.27 58.94 -39.41
N PHE A 51 19.88 58.12 -40.27
CA PHE A 51 21.00 58.55 -41.10
C PHE A 51 20.40 59.08 -42.39
N ASP A 52 20.33 60.41 -42.54
CA ASP A 52 20.52 61.15 -43.80
C ASP A 52 20.26 62.65 -43.59
N HIS A 53 21.31 63.47 -43.44
CA HIS A 53 21.85 64.28 -44.54
C HIS A 53 22.89 65.33 -44.08
N ASP A 54 24.07 65.19 -44.69
CA ASP A 54 24.76 66.26 -45.43
C ASP A 54 25.68 67.23 -44.67
N GLY A 55 26.87 67.44 -45.26
CA GLY A 55 27.83 68.45 -44.84
C GLY A 55 29.20 67.91 -44.47
N LEU A 56 30.04 67.69 -45.48
CA LEU A 56 31.49 67.56 -45.35
C LEU A 56 32.06 68.70 -44.48
N HIS A 57 32.52 68.39 -43.28
CA HIS A 57 33.50 69.19 -42.56
C HIS A 57 34.65 68.30 -42.10
N LEU A 58 35.55 68.02 -43.05
CA LEU A 58 36.89 67.50 -42.76
C LEU A 58 37.63 68.57 -41.97
N SER A 59 37.70 68.43 -40.65
CA SER A 59 38.68 69.13 -39.82
C SER A 59 39.87 68.18 -39.57
N PRO A 60 41.10 68.57 -39.91
CA PRO A 60 42.27 67.75 -39.61
C PRO A 60 42.70 67.89 -38.14
N HIS A 61 43.22 66.80 -37.58
CA HIS A 61 44.05 66.67 -36.36
C HIS A 61 43.36 66.50 -35.01
N GLN A 62 43.37 65.26 -34.50
CA GLN A 62 44.29 64.82 -33.44
C GLN A 62 44.26 63.30 -33.29
N ASP A 63 45.23 62.63 -33.94
CA ASP A 63 45.57 61.24 -33.72
C ASP A 63 46.03 61.04 -32.26
N LYS A 64 45.29 60.25 -31.46
CA LYS A 64 45.82 59.35 -30.40
C LYS A 64 44.77 58.59 -29.57
N ASP A 65 43.51 59.00 -29.53
CA ASP A 65 42.49 58.35 -28.65
C ASP A 65 41.48 57.44 -29.38
N GLU A 66 41.48 57.38 -30.72
CA GLU A 66 40.51 56.58 -31.50
C GLU A 66 40.85 55.07 -31.53
N VAL A 67 42.13 54.74 -31.36
CA VAL A 67 42.64 53.35 -31.38
C VAL A 67 42.36 52.62 -30.06
N GLU A 68 42.22 53.35 -28.95
CA GLU A 68 41.94 52.77 -27.62
C GLU A 68 40.46 52.37 -27.50
N SER A 69 39.55 53.16 -28.08
CA SER A 69 38.11 52.87 -28.11
C SER A 69 37.72 51.68 -28.99
N GLU A 70 38.44 51.41 -30.08
CA GLU A 70 38.19 50.25 -30.96
C GLU A 70 38.66 48.93 -30.32
N LEU A 71 39.67 48.99 -29.46
CA LEU A 71 40.22 47.85 -28.75
C LEU A 71 39.32 47.39 -27.59
N GLU A 72 38.73 48.33 -26.84
CA GLU A 72 37.75 48.03 -25.78
C GLU A 72 36.48 47.35 -26.31
N PHE A 73 36.01 47.75 -27.49
CA PHE A 73 34.85 47.15 -28.15
C PHE A 73 35.09 45.68 -28.55
N TYR A 74 36.30 45.35 -29.00
CA TYR A 74 36.66 43.98 -29.35
C TYR A 74 36.69 43.06 -28.13
N ASP A 75 37.15 43.57 -26.98
CA ASP A 75 37.14 42.82 -25.72
C ASP A 75 35.71 42.56 -25.23
N GLU A 76 34.80 43.55 -25.32
CA GLU A 76 33.39 43.35 -24.96
C GLU A 76 32.73 42.27 -25.84
N ILE A 77 32.96 42.30 -27.16
CA ILE A 77 32.46 41.26 -28.07
C ILE A 77 33.02 39.88 -27.70
N LYS A 78 34.31 39.80 -27.37
CA LYS A 78 34.95 38.54 -26.99
C LYS A 78 34.36 37.99 -25.70
N GLU A 79 34.14 38.84 -24.71
CA GLU A 79 33.49 38.44 -23.45
C GLU A 79 32.03 38.01 -23.70
N ALA A 80 31.29 38.70 -24.56
CA ALA A 80 29.94 38.30 -24.94
C ALA A 80 29.92 36.94 -25.66
N CYS A 81 30.89 36.67 -26.55
CA CYS A 81 31.06 35.37 -27.20
C CYS A 81 31.34 34.27 -26.18
N LEU A 82 32.26 34.51 -25.24
CA LEU A 82 32.58 33.56 -24.17
C LEU A 82 31.36 33.28 -23.28
N ALA A 83 30.60 34.32 -22.92
CA ALA A 83 29.37 34.18 -22.16
C ALA A 83 28.33 33.34 -22.93
N ALA A 84 28.15 33.58 -24.22
CA ALA A 84 27.24 32.81 -25.07
C ALA A 84 27.65 31.33 -25.16
N GLU A 85 28.93 31.03 -25.33
CA GLU A 85 29.44 29.66 -25.33
C GLU A 85 29.19 28.95 -24.00
N ASN A 86 29.43 29.64 -22.88
CA ASN A 86 29.18 29.09 -21.55
C ASN A 86 27.70 28.82 -21.31
N LEU A 87 26.81 29.73 -21.75
CA LEU A 87 25.37 29.52 -21.72
C LEU A 87 24.95 28.33 -22.59
N MET A 88 25.53 28.17 -23.78
CA MET A 88 25.24 27.03 -24.65
C MET A 88 25.67 25.70 -24.02
N LYS A 89 26.87 25.65 -23.41
CA LYS A 89 27.33 24.48 -22.64
C LYS A 89 26.39 24.18 -21.46
N GLY A 90 25.95 25.22 -20.74
CA GLY A 90 24.98 25.09 -19.65
C GLY A 90 23.63 24.52 -20.11
N ALA A 91 23.11 25.02 -21.23
CA ALA A 91 21.85 24.55 -21.82
C ALA A 91 21.94 23.08 -22.28
N LEU A 92 23.06 22.67 -22.89
CA LEU A 92 23.28 21.28 -23.29
C LEU A 92 23.37 20.33 -22.09
N ASN A 93 24.10 20.71 -21.05
CA ASN A 93 24.19 19.90 -19.83
C ASN A 93 22.82 19.76 -19.15
N GLU A 94 22.04 20.84 -19.11
CA GLU A 94 20.67 20.79 -18.59
C GLU A 94 19.74 19.91 -19.44
N TYR A 95 19.88 19.95 -20.77
CA TYR A 95 19.16 19.07 -21.68
C TYR A 95 19.41 17.60 -21.34
N PHE A 96 20.68 17.16 -21.23
CA PHE A 96 21.00 15.77 -20.92
C PHE A 96 20.52 15.33 -19.54
N ARG A 97 20.53 16.24 -18.54
CA ARG A 97 19.97 15.94 -17.22
C ARG A 97 18.46 15.68 -17.28
N ARG A 98 17.73 16.48 -18.05
CA ARG A 98 16.28 16.30 -18.24
C ARG A 98 15.98 15.04 -19.04
N GLU A 99 16.72 14.78 -20.11
CA GLU A 99 16.59 13.56 -20.91
C GLU A 99 16.74 12.31 -20.03
N LYS A 100 17.77 12.27 -19.18
CA LYS A 100 17.95 11.18 -18.22
C LYS A 100 16.80 11.07 -17.21
N ALA A 101 16.32 12.19 -16.68
CA ALA A 101 15.19 12.20 -15.75
C ALA A 101 13.89 11.71 -16.42
N ASP A 102 13.68 12.06 -17.69
CA ASP A 102 12.54 11.60 -18.48
C ASP A 102 12.62 10.09 -18.75
N GLU A 103 13.81 9.55 -19.06
CA GLU A 103 14.04 8.11 -19.17
C GLU A 103 13.71 7.37 -17.86
N GLU A 104 14.20 7.88 -16.73
CA GLU A 104 13.92 7.31 -15.40
C GLU A 104 12.42 7.36 -15.08
N ALA A 105 11.73 8.46 -15.42
CA ALA A 105 10.29 8.59 -15.24
C ALA A 105 9.48 7.59 -16.09
N VAL A 106 9.88 7.38 -17.35
CA VAL A 106 9.26 6.38 -18.23
C VAL A 106 9.48 4.96 -17.70
N ALA A 107 10.70 4.64 -17.25
CA ALA A 107 11.00 3.35 -16.65
C ALA A 107 10.17 3.09 -15.38
N ALA A 108 10.06 4.09 -14.50
CA ALA A 108 9.23 4.01 -13.30
C ALA A 108 7.74 3.82 -13.64
N LEU A 109 7.22 4.53 -14.64
CA LEU A 109 5.85 4.37 -15.11
C LEU A 109 5.59 2.94 -15.64
N GLN A 110 6.53 2.40 -16.41
CA GLN A 110 6.41 1.05 -16.95
C GLN A 110 6.39 0.00 -15.81
N LYS A 111 7.29 0.13 -14.84
CA LYS A 111 7.33 -0.72 -13.64
C LYS A 111 6.03 -0.62 -12.83
N ALA A 112 5.47 0.57 -12.68
CA ALA A 112 4.19 0.77 -11.99
C ALA A 112 3.02 0.06 -12.71
N LYS A 113 3.00 0.06 -14.05
CA LYS A 113 1.99 -0.68 -14.83
C LYS A 113 2.13 -2.19 -14.65
N GLU A 114 3.35 -2.70 -14.58
CA GLU A 114 3.61 -4.12 -14.32
C GLU A 114 3.13 -4.54 -12.94
N TYR A 115 3.44 -3.74 -11.90
CA TYR A 115 2.91 -3.98 -10.56
C TYR A 115 1.39 -3.89 -10.48
N HIS A 116 0.78 -2.95 -11.21
CA HIS A 116 -0.67 -2.88 -11.28
C HIS A 116 -1.28 -4.17 -11.87
N LYS A 117 -0.69 -4.72 -12.94
CA LYS A 117 -1.13 -5.99 -13.53
C LYS A 117 -0.98 -7.15 -12.53
N LEU A 118 0.15 -7.23 -11.83
CA LEU A 118 0.39 -8.27 -10.81
C LEU A 118 -0.60 -8.16 -9.64
N TYR A 119 -0.90 -6.94 -9.20
CA TYR A 119 -1.89 -6.68 -8.16
C TYR A 119 -3.29 -7.17 -8.56
N LEU A 120 -3.74 -6.89 -9.79
CA LEU A 120 -5.03 -7.36 -10.28
C LEU A 120 -5.12 -8.89 -10.32
N GLU A 121 -4.06 -9.56 -10.77
CA GLU A 121 -4.01 -11.04 -10.75
C GLU A 121 -4.06 -11.60 -9.33
N GLU A 122 -3.42 -10.94 -8.37
CA GLU A 122 -3.46 -11.38 -6.99
C GLU A 122 -4.84 -11.15 -6.34
N VAL A 123 -5.50 -10.03 -6.64
CA VAL A 123 -6.89 -9.79 -6.20
C VAL A 123 -7.80 -10.90 -6.70
N ARG A 124 -7.70 -11.26 -7.99
CA ARG A 124 -8.47 -12.38 -8.57
C ARG A 124 -8.22 -13.69 -7.82
N LYS A 125 -6.96 -14.02 -7.51
CA LYS A 125 -6.62 -15.25 -6.77
C LYS A 125 -7.18 -15.24 -5.34
N ARG A 126 -7.19 -14.09 -4.67
CA ARG A 126 -7.81 -13.95 -3.34
C ARG A 126 -9.31 -14.20 -3.39
N GLU A 127 -10.01 -13.64 -4.37
CA GLU A 127 -11.44 -13.89 -4.57
C GLU A 127 -11.74 -15.38 -4.78
N GLU A 128 -10.91 -16.08 -5.57
CA GLU A 128 -11.03 -17.53 -5.78
C GLU A 128 -10.85 -18.33 -4.48
N LEU A 129 -9.83 -17.98 -3.67
CA LEU A 129 -9.55 -18.63 -2.38
C LEU A 129 -10.64 -18.35 -1.35
N GLU A 130 -11.13 -17.11 -1.28
CA GLU A 130 -12.25 -16.74 -0.40
C GLU A 130 -13.53 -17.49 -0.78
N GLY A 131 -13.80 -17.63 -2.08
CA GLY A 131 -14.90 -18.45 -2.59
C GLY A 131 -14.78 -19.92 -2.19
N ALA A 132 -13.59 -20.50 -2.36
CA ALA A 132 -13.31 -21.89 -1.94
C ALA A 132 -13.48 -22.07 -0.42
N LEU A 133 -12.98 -21.13 0.38
CA LEU A 133 -13.14 -21.15 1.83
C LEU A 133 -14.60 -21.05 2.25
N ALA A 134 -15.38 -20.19 1.62
CA ALA A 134 -16.81 -20.06 1.89
C ALA A 134 -17.58 -21.35 1.57
N ASN A 135 -17.23 -22.02 0.47
CA ASN A 135 -17.80 -23.32 0.10
C ASN A 135 -17.43 -24.41 1.11
N ALA A 136 -16.16 -24.53 1.49
CA ALA A 136 -15.72 -25.50 2.49
C ALA A 136 -16.41 -25.29 3.85
N LYS A 137 -16.54 -24.02 4.29
CA LYS A 137 -17.29 -23.68 5.51
C LYS A 137 -18.75 -24.13 5.42
N ARG A 138 -19.40 -23.97 4.26
CA ARG A 138 -20.78 -24.42 4.03
C ARG A 138 -20.89 -25.94 4.11
N GLU A 139 -19.97 -26.66 3.48
CA GLU A 139 -19.94 -28.14 3.51
C GLU A 139 -19.72 -28.68 4.92
N ILE A 140 -18.78 -28.09 5.67
CA ILE A 140 -18.58 -28.44 7.10
C ILE A 140 -19.85 -28.21 7.91
N ALA A 141 -20.57 -27.10 7.69
CA ALA A 141 -21.83 -26.82 8.37
C ALA A 141 -22.91 -27.86 8.03
N GLN A 142 -23.01 -28.26 6.76
CA GLN A 142 -23.94 -29.30 6.31
C GLN A 142 -23.62 -30.67 6.94
N LEU A 143 -22.35 -31.07 6.93
CA LEU A 143 -21.92 -32.33 7.55
C LEU A 143 -22.18 -32.33 9.06
N ARG A 144 -21.92 -31.23 9.76
CA ARG A 144 -22.24 -31.10 11.19
C ARG A 144 -23.74 -31.23 11.44
N GLN A 145 -24.57 -30.63 10.60
CA GLN A 145 -26.03 -30.76 10.71
C GLN A 145 -26.49 -32.20 10.47
N ALA A 146 -25.91 -32.90 9.49
CA ALA A 146 -26.22 -34.30 9.20
C ALA A 146 -25.76 -35.27 10.29
N THR A 147 -24.68 -34.96 11.00
CA THR A 147 -24.14 -35.78 12.11
C THR A 147 -24.88 -35.55 13.44
N HIS A 148 -25.55 -34.41 13.62
CA HIS A 148 -26.28 -34.07 14.85
C HIS A 148 -27.33 -35.12 15.30
N PRO A 149 -28.16 -35.73 14.42
CA PRO A 149 -29.12 -36.76 14.81
C PRO A 149 -28.43 -38.03 15.33
N PHE A 150 -27.31 -38.41 14.71
CA PHE A 150 -26.54 -39.59 15.08
C PHE A 150 -25.87 -39.42 16.45
N GLN A 151 -25.26 -38.25 16.69
CA GLN A 151 -24.72 -37.89 18.01
C GLN A 151 -25.80 -37.88 19.09
N LYS A 152 -26.98 -37.30 18.79
CA LYS A 152 -28.09 -37.28 19.76
C LYS A 152 -28.52 -38.68 20.14
N GLN A 153 -28.68 -39.57 19.15
CA GLN A 153 -29.10 -40.94 19.41
C GLN A 153 -28.04 -41.73 20.19
N GLN A 154 -26.76 -41.60 19.84
CA GLN A 154 -25.67 -42.24 20.58
C GLN A 154 -25.65 -41.80 22.06
N ASN A 155 -25.81 -40.50 22.32
CA ASN A 155 -25.84 -39.97 23.69
C ASN A 155 -27.03 -40.55 24.47
N THR A 156 -28.22 -40.60 23.87
CA THR A 156 -29.40 -41.22 24.51
C THR A 156 -29.18 -42.70 24.83
N THR A 157 -28.60 -43.48 23.91
CA THR A 157 -28.32 -44.90 24.16
C THR A 157 -27.27 -45.13 25.25
N MET A 158 -26.31 -44.20 25.38
CA MET A 158 -25.28 -44.27 26.40
C MET A 158 -25.84 -43.92 27.78
N ASP A 159 -26.70 -42.91 27.88
CA ASP A 159 -27.42 -42.54 29.10
C ASP A 159 -28.33 -43.69 29.57
N GLU A 160 -29.09 -44.31 28.66
CA GLU A 160 -29.93 -45.47 28.96
C GLU A 160 -29.11 -46.66 29.48
N LEU A 161 -27.95 -46.94 28.86
CA LEU A 161 -27.06 -48.01 29.30
C LEU A 161 -26.45 -47.71 30.68
N GLN A 162 -26.08 -46.46 30.98
CA GLN A 162 -25.62 -46.05 32.30
C GLN A 162 -26.71 -46.20 33.37
N GLU A 163 -27.95 -45.84 33.04
CA GLU A 163 -29.08 -46.02 33.95
C GLU A 163 -29.32 -47.51 34.27
N GLU A 164 -29.25 -48.38 33.25
CA GLU A 164 -29.37 -49.83 33.45
C GLU A 164 -28.19 -50.42 34.23
N MET A 165 -26.96 -49.94 33.99
CA MET A 165 -25.81 -50.32 34.82
C MET A 165 -25.99 -49.89 36.28
N ALA A 166 -26.54 -48.70 36.53
CA ALA A 166 -26.82 -48.24 37.89
C ALA A 166 -27.90 -49.10 38.57
N LYS A 167 -28.98 -49.44 37.84
CA LYS A 167 -30.04 -50.34 38.32
C LYS A 167 -29.49 -51.73 38.66
N LYS A 168 -28.65 -52.28 37.79
CA LYS A 168 -27.98 -53.57 38.02
C LYS A 168 -27.13 -53.55 39.29
N LEU A 169 -26.31 -52.51 39.48
CA LEU A 169 -25.49 -52.36 40.68
C LEU A 169 -26.33 -52.20 41.95
N THR A 170 -27.45 -51.48 41.90
CA THR A 170 -28.38 -51.39 43.04
C THR A 170 -29.02 -52.73 43.36
N LEU A 171 -29.44 -53.50 42.35
CA LEU A 171 -30.04 -54.81 42.56
C LEU A 171 -29.02 -55.78 43.19
N GLU A 172 -27.79 -55.78 42.67
CA GLU A 172 -26.69 -56.59 43.20
C GLU A 172 -26.39 -56.26 44.66
N ARG A 173 -26.38 -54.96 45.04
CA ARG A 173 -26.26 -54.53 46.44
C ARG A 173 -27.43 -55.00 47.31
N CYS A 174 -28.68 -54.85 46.85
CA CYS A 174 -29.86 -55.32 47.59
C CYS A 174 -29.88 -56.84 47.78
N MET A 175 -29.35 -57.61 46.82
CA MET A 175 -29.19 -59.05 46.95
C MET A 175 -28.13 -59.43 47.98
N VAL A 176 -27.06 -58.64 48.13
CA VAL A 176 -26.03 -58.86 49.16
C VAL A 176 -26.57 -58.51 50.56
N ASP A 177 -27.34 -57.42 50.70
CA ASP A 177 -27.91 -56.99 51.98
C ASP A 177 -28.93 -58.01 52.55
N MET A 178 -29.69 -58.70 51.69
CA MET A 178 -30.61 -59.77 52.13
C MET A 178 -29.90 -61.04 52.60
N ASN A 179 -28.60 -61.20 52.34
CA ASN A 179 -27.79 -62.32 52.83
C ASN A 179 -27.04 -61.99 54.14
N THR A 180 -27.13 -60.75 54.65
CA THR A 180 -26.44 -60.33 55.88
C THR A 180 -27.27 -60.42 57.17
N ASP A 181 -28.56 -60.77 57.10
CA ASP A 181 -29.40 -61.08 58.28
C ASP A 181 -29.37 -62.57 58.68
N GLY A 182 -28.36 -63.32 58.22
CA GLY A 182 -28.22 -64.75 58.47
C GLY A 182 -26.80 -65.18 58.81
N GLY A 183 -26.37 -64.94 60.05
CA GLY A 183 -25.48 -65.87 60.76
C GLY A 183 -23.96 -65.72 60.55
N THR A 184 -23.26 -65.67 61.67
CA THR A 184 -21.82 -65.81 61.84
C THR A 184 -21.29 -67.18 61.34
N ILE A 185 -20.00 -67.19 60.95
CA ILE A 185 -19.04 -68.32 60.77
C ILE A 185 -18.81 -68.75 59.31
N GLY A 186 -17.61 -68.44 58.79
CA GLY A 186 -17.02 -69.13 57.63
C GLY A 186 -16.14 -68.25 56.75
N GLN A 187 -14.85 -68.58 56.65
CA GLN A 187 -13.81 -67.90 55.88
C GLN A 187 -14.05 -67.81 54.35
N LEU A 188 -13.46 -66.74 53.79
CA LEU A 188 -12.78 -66.69 52.48
C LEU A 188 -13.65 -66.76 51.21
N ILE A 189 -14.00 -65.59 50.65
CA ILE A 189 -13.95 -65.36 49.19
C ILE A 189 -13.57 -63.89 48.93
N GLU A 190 -12.29 -63.64 48.62
CA GLU A 190 -11.89 -62.58 47.70
C GLU A 190 -11.73 -63.32 46.36
N PRO A 191 -12.45 -62.95 45.28
CA PRO A 191 -11.99 -61.81 44.47
C PRO A 191 -13.11 -61.11 43.67
N GLN A 192 -13.44 -59.87 44.02
CA GLN A 192 -14.15 -58.95 43.10
C GLN A 192 -13.56 -57.53 43.09
N LYS A 193 -12.31 -57.36 43.53
CA LYS A 193 -11.59 -56.08 43.38
C LYS A 193 -10.96 -55.90 42.00
N GLU A 194 -11.09 -56.86 41.10
CA GLU A 194 -10.49 -56.79 39.76
C GLU A 194 -11.45 -56.27 38.66
N TYR A 195 -12.74 -56.08 38.97
CA TYR A 195 -13.68 -55.58 37.96
C TYR A 195 -13.76 -54.05 37.91
N VAL A 196 -13.52 -53.36 39.04
CA VAL A 196 -13.58 -51.89 39.11
C VAL A 196 -12.33 -51.23 38.49
N GLN A 197 -11.19 -51.92 38.45
CA GLN A 197 -9.96 -51.34 37.91
C GLN A 197 -9.97 -51.21 36.38
N LYS A 198 -10.70 -52.07 35.64
CA LYS A 198 -10.76 -52.01 34.17
C LYS A 198 -11.71 -50.95 33.61
N GLN A 199 -12.59 -50.37 34.43
CA GLN A 199 -13.55 -49.35 34.00
C GLN A 199 -13.01 -47.92 34.13
N LEU A 200 -12.04 -47.67 35.00
CA LEU A 200 -11.37 -46.36 35.12
C LEU A 200 -10.36 -46.08 33.97
N ASP A 201 -9.84 -47.13 33.34
CA ASP A 201 -8.84 -46.99 32.27
C ASP A 201 -9.46 -46.78 30.87
N HIS A 202 -10.73 -47.17 30.67
CA HIS A 202 -11.45 -46.88 29.41
C HIS A 202 -11.94 -45.43 29.33
N ASP A 203 -12.28 -44.81 30.45
CA ASP A 203 -12.66 -43.39 30.48
C ASP A 203 -11.45 -42.45 30.37
N ASN A 204 -10.25 -42.92 30.72
CA ASN A 204 -9.01 -42.16 30.54
C ASN A 204 -8.50 -42.18 29.09
N SER A 205 -8.67 -43.27 28.33
CA SER A 205 -8.30 -43.28 26.90
C SER A 205 -9.37 -42.62 26.01
N ALA A 206 -10.65 -42.65 26.43
CA ALA A 206 -11.72 -41.92 25.74
C ALA A 206 -11.61 -40.39 25.92
N ARG A 207 -11.01 -39.91 27.02
CA ARG A 207 -10.65 -38.49 27.19
C ARG A 207 -9.46 -38.06 26.32
N GLU A 208 -8.57 -38.97 25.93
CA GLU A 208 -7.45 -38.64 25.02
C GLU A 208 -7.89 -38.44 23.56
N LEU A 209 -9.03 -39.01 23.14
CA LEU A 209 -9.58 -38.83 21.78
C LEU A 209 -10.59 -37.68 21.65
N GLN A 210 -10.91 -36.99 22.75
CA GLN A 210 -11.64 -35.71 22.75
C GLN A 210 -10.76 -34.57 23.28
N VAL A 211 -9.52 -34.48 22.81
CA VAL A 211 -8.80 -33.20 22.82
C VAL A 211 -9.31 -32.38 21.63
N PRO A 212 -9.90 -31.18 21.83
CA PRO A 212 -10.29 -30.35 20.71
C PRO A 212 -9.07 -30.08 19.84
N LEU A 213 -9.22 -30.32 18.54
CA LEU A 213 -8.34 -29.87 17.48
C LEU A 213 -8.42 -28.34 17.40
N ASN A 214 -7.85 -27.69 18.42
CA ASN A 214 -7.65 -26.26 18.57
C ASN A 214 -6.18 -26.05 18.98
N GLN A 215 -5.27 -26.52 18.15
CA GLN A 215 -3.90 -26.02 18.11
C GLN A 215 -3.52 -25.77 16.65
N THR A 216 -4.15 -24.76 16.05
CA THR A 216 -3.36 -23.89 15.19
C THR A 216 -2.65 -22.95 16.15
N LYS A 217 -1.35 -23.18 16.36
CA LYS A 217 -0.47 -22.22 17.02
C LYS A 217 -0.46 -20.93 16.19
N LEU A 218 -1.42 -20.05 16.44
CA LEU A 218 -1.11 -18.62 16.42
C LEU A 218 -0.29 -18.40 17.68
N THR A 219 1.02 -18.27 17.51
CA THR A 219 1.90 -17.68 18.51
C THR A 219 1.46 -16.24 18.71
N THR A 220 0.43 -16.05 19.53
CA THR A 220 0.18 -14.80 20.21
C THR A 220 1.29 -14.68 21.24
N TYR A 221 2.37 -14.02 20.87
CA TYR A 221 3.23 -13.40 21.85
C TYR A 221 2.36 -12.36 22.57
N SER A 222 1.87 -12.73 23.75
CA SER A 222 1.37 -11.78 24.72
C SER A 222 2.58 -11.00 25.21
N LEU A 223 2.90 -9.89 24.54
CA LEU A 223 3.71 -8.85 25.12
C LEU A 223 2.77 -7.93 25.87
N SER A 224 2.79 -8.14 27.19
CA SER A 224 2.30 -7.26 28.22
C SER A 224 2.33 -5.79 27.82
N SER A 225 1.23 -5.12 28.08
CA SER A 225 1.09 -3.67 28.14
C SER A 225 2.29 -3.00 28.82
N VAL A 226 3.07 -2.22 28.07
CA VAL A 226 3.84 -1.08 28.57
C VAL A 226 3.72 0.03 27.53
N ILE A 227 2.74 0.91 27.74
CA ILE A 227 2.87 2.28 27.26
C ILE A 227 3.83 2.95 28.24
N GLN A 228 5.08 3.22 27.81
CA GLN A 228 5.85 4.43 28.13
C GLN A 228 7.31 4.32 27.66
N SER A 229 7.68 5.07 26.62
CA SER A 229 8.81 6.02 26.58
C SER A 229 9.00 6.54 25.15
N PRO A 230 9.26 7.85 24.89
CA PRO A 230 9.35 8.39 23.54
C PRO A 230 10.70 8.17 22.83
N PHE A 231 11.64 7.45 23.45
CA PHE A 231 13.00 7.31 22.94
C PHE A 231 13.53 5.91 23.25
N ASP A 232 13.36 4.97 22.32
CA ASP A 232 14.19 3.76 22.22
C ASP A 232 14.37 3.46 20.73
N GLU A 233 15.62 3.55 20.25
CA GLU A 233 16.00 3.61 18.83
C GLU A 233 15.97 2.27 18.07
N ASP A 234 15.55 1.15 18.68
CA ASP A 234 15.69 -0.17 18.06
C ASP A 234 14.36 -0.87 17.72
N CYS A 235 13.22 -0.17 17.80
CA CYS A 235 11.92 -0.77 17.46
C CYS A 235 11.50 -0.45 16.02
N ILE A 236 11.69 -1.41 15.11
CA ILE A 236 11.19 -1.31 13.73
C ILE A 236 9.64 -1.18 13.79
N PRO A 237 9.05 -0.12 13.21
CA PRO A 237 7.61 0.10 13.27
C PRO A 237 6.78 -1.05 12.68
N SER A 238 5.62 -1.33 13.27
CA SER A 238 4.75 -2.48 12.94
C SER A 238 4.27 -2.52 11.49
N TYR A 239 4.25 -1.39 10.79
CA TYR A 239 3.88 -1.31 9.37
C TYR A 239 4.96 -1.87 8.42
N PHE A 240 6.16 -2.16 8.91
CA PHE A 240 7.20 -2.87 8.15
C PHE A 240 7.09 -4.40 8.26
N PHE A 241 6.12 -4.95 9.00
CA PHE A 241 5.99 -6.41 9.12
C PHE A 241 4.84 -6.93 8.26
N CYS A 242 5.10 -7.97 7.47
CA CYS A 242 4.06 -8.68 6.73
C CYS A 242 3.05 -9.31 7.70
N PRO A 243 1.74 -8.98 7.65
CA PRO A 243 0.76 -9.50 8.60
C PRO A 243 0.58 -11.02 8.54
N ILE A 244 0.97 -11.64 7.42
CA ILE A 244 0.81 -13.08 7.17
C ILE A 244 2.09 -13.83 7.57
N LEU A 245 3.26 -13.29 7.23
CA LEU A 245 4.54 -13.97 7.41
C LEU A 245 5.32 -13.48 8.64
N GLN A 246 4.92 -12.36 9.25
CA GLN A 246 5.61 -11.68 10.35
C GLN A 246 7.09 -11.37 10.07
N GLU A 247 7.46 -11.22 8.80
CA GLU A 247 8.81 -10.85 8.37
C GLU A 247 8.89 -9.36 8.03
N VAL A 248 10.07 -8.75 8.26
CA VAL A 248 10.34 -7.34 7.92
C VAL A 248 10.39 -7.18 6.40
N MET A 249 9.46 -6.41 5.86
CA MET A 249 9.45 -5.97 4.48
C MET A 249 10.64 -5.04 4.24
N ARG A 250 11.66 -5.55 3.56
CA ARG A 250 12.75 -4.74 3.03
C ARG A 250 12.33 -4.24 1.65
N ASP A 251 12.24 -2.92 1.53
CA ASP A 251 11.81 -2.08 0.41
C ASP A 251 10.29 -1.76 0.30
N PRO A 252 9.92 -0.46 0.31
CA PRO A 252 8.54 0.01 0.11
C PRO A 252 8.05 -0.04 -1.34
#